data_AF-A0A8B9LIM9-F1
#
_entry.id   AF-A0A8B9LIM9-F1
#
_cell.length_a   1.000
_cell.length_b   1.000
_cell.length_c   1.000
_cell.angle_alpha   90.00
_cell.angle_beta   90.00
_cell.angle_gamma   90.00
#
_symmetry.space_group_name_H-M   'P 1'
#
loop_
_entity.id
_entity.type
_entity.pdbx_description
1 polymer ?
#
loop_
_entity_poly.entity_id
_entity_poly.type
_entity_poly.pdbx_seq_one_letter_code
_entity_poly.pdbx_strand_id
1 'polypeptide(L)'
;IRPSLLITDSFNATYVQPRRKQRDEQLLTNIMETLRGDGNVLIAVDTAGRVLELAQLLDQIWRTKDAGLGVYSLTLLNNVSYNVVEFSKSQVEWMSDKLMRCFEDKRNNPFQFRHLSLCHGLSDLARVPSPKVVLCSQPDLESGFSRELFIQWCQDSKNSIILTYRTTPGTLARYLIDNPGEKMIDLEIKKRTKLEGRELEEYLEREKMKKEAAKKLEQAKEVDVDSSDESDMEDDLEQPAMGKTKHHDLMMKGEGGRKGGFFKQAKKSYPMFPSHEERIKWDEYGEIIRPEEFLVPELQATEEEKSKLESGMANGDEPMDQDLSDVPTKCTCTTENLEIRARVTYIDYEGRSDGDSIKKIINQMKPRQLVIVHGPPEASQDLADSCKAFCGKDIKVYTPKLQETVDATSETHIYQVRLKDSLVSSLQFCKARDTELAWIDGVLDMRVVKVDTGVLAEEGDTRDEAEEGELSMDVSSELATEPSAMATQRAMKTLFGEDEKEISEESDVIPTLEPLPATETPGHQAVFINEPRLSDFKQVLLREGIQAEFVGGVLVCNNLVAVRRTEAGRIGLEGCQCEDYYRIRELLYQQYAVV
;
A
#
# COMPACT_ATOMS: atom_id res chain seq x y z
N ILE A 1 4.90 -3.36 20.62
CA ILE A 1 3.50 -2.93 20.34
C ILE A 1 2.64 -4.18 20.34
N ARG A 2 1.53 -4.19 21.09
CA ARG A 2 0.58 -5.31 21.16
C ARG A 2 -0.73 -4.90 20.46
N PRO A 3 -1.03 -5.40 19.26
CA PRO A 3 -2.20 -4.94 18.51
C PRO A 3 -3.52 -5.49 19.09
N SER A 4 -4.58 -4.71 18.95
CA SER A 4 -5.95 -5.14 19.30
C SER A 4 -6.44 -6.24 18.35
N LEU A 5 -6.25 -6.05 17.05
CA LEU A 5 -6.61 -6.99 16.00
C LEU A 5 -5.42 -7.19 15.06
N LEU A 6 -5.11 -8.44 14.72
CA LEU A 6 -4.15 -8.81 13.68
C LEU A 6 -4.89 -9.60 12.59
N ILE A 7 -4.81 -9.13 11.35
CA ILE A 7 -5.29 -9.88 10.17
C ILE A 7 -4.06 -10.40 9.43
N THR A 8 -3.97 -11.71 9.22
CA THR A 8 -2.79 -12.34 8.62
C THR A 8 -3.18 -13.46 7.66
N ASP A 9 -2.31 -13.76 6.70
CA ASP A 9 -2.49 -14.89 5.80
C ASP A 9 -2.01 -16.20 6.44
N SER A 10 -2.42 -17.33 5.86
CA SER A 10 -2.01 -18.67 6.31
C SER A 10 -1.49 -19.55 5.18
N PHE A 11 -1.20 -18.95 4.02
CA PHE A 11 -0.81 -19.68 2.81
C PHE A 11 0.42 -20.57 3.01
N ASN A 12 1.38 -20.12 3.83
CA ASN A 12 2.62 -20.84 4.14
C ASN A 12 2.69 -21.40 5.57
N ALA A 13 1.58 -21.45 6.32
CA ALA A 13 1.62 -21.82 7.73
C ALA A 13 2.16 -23.25 7.98
N THR A 14 1.92 -24.18 7.05
CA THR A 14 2.43 -25.55 7.08
C THR A 14 3.65 -25.75 6.17
N TYR A 15 4.06 -24.71 5.43
CA TYR A 15 5.14 -24.82 4.44
C TYR A 15 6.51 -24.65 5.11
N VAL A 16 7.36 -25.67 4.96
CA VAL A 16 8.75 -25.63 5.39
C VAL A 16 9.61 -25.12 4.23
N GLN A 17 10.01 -23.86 4.33
CA GLN A 17 10.79 -23.21 3.29
C GLN A 17 12.28 -23.64 3.35
N PRO A 18 12.89 -24.04 2.23
CA PRO A 18 14.32 -24.30 2.20
C PRO A 18 15.11 -23.00 2.40
N ARG A 19 16.32 -23.12 2.97
CA ARG A 19 17.17 -21.96 3.25
C ARG A 19 17.49 -21.21 1.96
N ARG A 20 17.42 -19.87 1.99
CA ARG A 20 17.70 -19.01 0.83
C ARG A 20 18.98 -19.39 0.07
N LYS A 21 20.10 -19.57 0.80
CA LYS A 21 21.38 -19.96 0.21
C LYS A 21 21.31 -21.26 -0.61
N GLN A 22 20.58 -22.26 -0.11
CA GLN A 22 20.42 -23.54 -0.79
C GLN A 22 19.58 -23.38 -2.08
N ARG A 23 18.57 -22.52 -2.06
CA ARG A 23 17.77 -22.20 -3.27
C ARG A 23 18.58 -21.46 -4.31
N ASP A 24 19.42 -20.52 -3.89
CA ASP A 24 20.33 -19.77 -4.78
C ASP A 24 21.34 -20.71 -5.46
N GLU A 25 21.90 -21.65 -4.70
CA GLU A 25 22.80 -22.70 -5.23
C GLU A 25 22.07 -23.63 -6.22
N GLN A 26 20.83 -24.03 -5.90
CA GLN A 26 20.02 -24.87 -6.78
C GLN A 26 19.65 -24.15 -8.08
N LEU A 27 19.27 -22.87 -8.01
CA LEU A 27 18.96 -22.03 -9.16
C LEU A 27 20.18 -21.91 -10.08
N LEU A 28 21.33 -21.55 -9.51
CA LEU A 28 22.57 -21.40 -10.27
C LEU A 28 23.01 -22.73 -10.91
N THR A 29 22.91 -23.83 -10.18
CA THR A 29 23.27 -25.16 -10.70
C THR A 29 22.39 -25.53 -11.90
N ASN A 30 21.07 -25.32 -11.80
CA ASN A 30 20.14 -25.62 -12.88
C ASN A 30 20.42 -24.76 -14.13
N ILE A 31 20.64 -23.46 -13.93
CA ILE A 31 20.99 -22.53 -15.01
C ILE A 31 22.30 -22.95 -15.69
N MET A 32 23.35 -23.20 -14.92
CA MET A 32 24.66 -23.56 -15.45
C MET A 32 24.66 -24.89 -16.20
N GLU A 33 23.96 -25.89 -15.68
CA GLU A 33 23.81 -27.20 -16.32
C GLU A 33 23.10 -27.06 -17.68
N THR A 34 22.03 -26.27 -17.73
CA THR A 34 21.25 -26.03 -18.95
C THR A 34 22.05 -25.26 -20.00
N LEU A 35 22.70 -24.15 -19.60
CA LEU A 35 23.47 -23.32 -20.53
C LEU A 35 24.70 -24.06 -21.10
N ARG A 36 25.37 -24.90 -20.29
CA ARG A 36 26.48 -25.75 -20.77
C ARG A 36 26.01 -26.86 -21.70
N GLY A 37 24.75 -27.27 -21.57
CA GLY A 37 24.07 -28.19 -22.49
C GLY A 37 23.58 -27.55 -23.80
N ASP A 38 23.91 -26.27 -24.04
CA ASP A 38 23.43 -25.48 -25.18
C ASP A 38 21.90 -25.34 -25.21
N GLY A 39 21.28 -25.30 -24.03
CA GLY A 39 19.85 -25.11 -23.82
C GLY A 39 19.50 -23.71 -23.34
N ASN A 40 18.27 -23.28 -23.60
CA ASN A 40 17.73 -22.03 -23.07
C ASN A 40 17.06 -22.25 -21.72
N VAL A 41 17.09 -21.23 -20.87
CA VAL A 41 16.41 -21.24 -19.58
C VAL A 41 15.26 -20.24 -19.61
N LEU A 42 14.04 -20.72 -19.40
CA LEU A 42 12.86 -19.89 -19.12
C LEU A 42 12.68 -19.80 -17.61
N ILE A 43 12.61 -18.59 -17.05
CA ILE A 43 12.28 -18.37 -15.65
C ILE A 43 10.97 -17.59 -15.60
N ALA A 44 9.90 -18.24 -15.16
CA ALA A 44 8.59 -17.63 -15.03
C ALA A 44 8.54 -16.80 -13.75
N VAL A 45 8.39 -15.47 -13.90
CA VAL A 45 8.42 -14.49 -12.82
C VAL A 45 7.27 -13.50 -12.96
N ASP A 46 7.03 -12.72 -11.91
CA ASP A 46 6.10 -11.61 -11.97
C ASP A 46 6.66 -10.42 -12.76
N THR A 47 5.80 -9.43 -13.02
CA THR A 47 6.12 -8.33 -13.93
C THR A 47 7.06 -7.29 -13.32
N ALA A 48 6.98 -7.03 -12.00
CA ALA A 48 7.67 -5.90 -11.37
C ALA A 48 8.10 -6.08 -9.90
N GLY A 49 7.70 -7.14 -9.20
CA GLY A 49 8.04 -7.40 -7.81
C GLY A 49 9.24 -8.34 -7.67
N ARG A 50 9.02 -9.66 -7.64
CA ARG A 50 10.07 -10.69 -7.45
C ARG A 50 11.08 -10.75 -8.59
N VAL A 51 10.70 -10.32 -9.78
CA VAL A 51 11.62 -10.16 -10.90
C VAL A 51 12.79 -9.24 -10.58
N LEU A 52 12.60 -8.20 -9.76
CA LEU A 52 13.69 -7.31 -9.36
C LEU A 52 14.69 -8.02 -8.46
N GLU A 53 14.22 -8.90 -7.57
CA GLU A 53 15.09 -9.72 -6.72
C GLU A 53 15.92 -10.69 -7.58
N LEU A 54 15.28 -11.39 -8.52
CA LEU A 54 15.96 -12.36 -9.39
C LEU A 54 16.88 -11.69 -10.41
N ALA A 55 16.47 -10.59 -11.02
CA ALA A 55 17.31 -9.80 -11.91
C ALA A 55 18.57 -9.32 -11.20
N GLN A 56 18.43 -8.83 -9.96
CA GLN A 56 19.56 -8.38 -9.16
C GLN A 56 20.49 -9.53 -8.74
N LEU A 57 19.92 -10.68 -8.34
CA LEU A 57 20.69 -11.88 -8.03
C LEU A 57 21.48 -12.37 -9.24
N LEU A 58 20.84 -12.50 -10.40
CA LEU A 58 21.46 -13.00 -11.61
C LEU A 58 22.50 -12.02 -12.16
N ASP A 59 22.25 -10.71 -12.21
CA ASP A 59 23.26 -9.75 -12.69
C ASP A 59 24.50 -9.74 -11.78
N GLN A 60 24.36 -9.92 -10.46
CA GLN A 60 25.49 -10.07 -9.54
C GLN A 60 26.31 -11.35 -9.81
N ILE A 61 25.62 -12.46 -10.08
CA ILE A 61 26.28 -13.72 -10.44
C ILE A 61 27.02 -13.58 -11.79
N TRP A 62 26.41 -12.91 -12.78
CA TRP A 62 27.00 -12.67 -14.10
C TRP A 62 28.25 -11.78 -14.04
N ARG A 63 28.32 -10.84 -13.08
CA ARG A 63 29.52 -10.03 -12.83
C ARG A 63 30.69 -10.85 -12.27
N THR A 64 30.41 -11.98 -11.65
CA THR A 64 31.43 -12.81 -10.99
C THR A 64 32.16 -13.65 -12.04
N LYS A 65 33.44 -13.33 -12.27
CA LYS A 65 34.25 -13.95 -13.33
C LYS A 65 34.43 -15.47 -13.17
N ASP A 66 34.39 -15.97 -11.95
CA ASP A 66 34.58 -17.40 -11.65
C ASP A 66 33.49 -18.30 -12.25
N ALA A 67 32.30 -17.75 -12.54
CA ALA A 67 31.21 -18.51 -13.11
C ALA A 67 31.33 -18.72 -14.63
N GLY A 68 32.12 -17.89 -15.34
CA GLY A 68 32.24 -17.94 -16.80
C GLY A 68 30.93 -17.62 -17.56
N LEU A 69 29.91 -17.09 -16.87
CA LEU A 69 28.57 -16.86 -17.43
C LEU A 69 28.48 -15.63 -18.34
N GLY A 70 29.49 -14.77 -18.37
CA GLY A 70 29.50 -13.55 -19.18
C GLY A 70 29.43 -13.78 -20.70
N VAL A 71 29.59 -15.01 -21.17
CA VAL A 71 29.40 -15.40 -22.58
C VAL A 71 27.93 -15.61 -22.92
N TYR A 72 27.09 -15.93 -21.92
CA TYR A 72 25.67 -16.21 -22.11
C TYR A 72 24.82 -14.97 -21.90
N SER A 73 23.80 -14.82 -22.73
CA SER A 73 22.88 -13.68 -22.64
C SER A 73 21.86 -13.85 -21.52
N LEU A 74 21.68 -12.79 -20.74
CA LEU A 74 20.64 -12.69 -19.71
C LEU A 74 19.62 -11.64 -20.16
N THR A 75 18.35 -12.01 -20.21
CA THR A 75 17.30 -11.17 -20.79
C THR A 75 16.09 -11.06 -19.87
N LEU A 76 15.51 -9.86 -19.78
CA LEU A 76 14.22 -9.60 -19.15
C LEU A 76 13.18 -9.32 -20.24
N LEU A 77 12.18 -10.20 -20.35
CA LEU A 77 11.12 -10.11 -21.34
C LEU A 77 9.79 -9.76 -20.67
N ASN A 78 9.34 -8.53 -20.93
CA ASN A 78 8.08 -7.98 -20.44
C ASN A 78 7.67 -6.85 -21.38
N ASN A 79 6.36 -6.67 -21.62
CA ASN A 79 5.81 -5.58 -22.43
C ASN A 79 6.35 -4.20 -21.98
N VAL A 80 6.59 -4.04 -20.67
CA VAL A 80 7.05 -2.80 -20.04
C VAL A 80 8.37 -2.95 -19.29
N SER A 81 9.27 -3.84 -19.77
CA SER A 81 10.55 -4.16 -19.10
C SER A 81 11.41 -2.93 -18.78
N TYR A 82 11.55 -1.99 -19.71
CA TYR A 82 12.24 -0.72 -19.51
C TYR A 82 11.70 0.08 -18.30
N ASN A 83 10.40 0.34 -18.27
CA ASN A 83 9.76 1.12 -17.20
C ASN A 83 9.93 0.47 -15.82
N VAL A 84 9.83 -0.86 -15.75
CA VAL A 84 10.02 -1.61 -14.49
C VAL A 84 11.41 -1.37 -13.92
N VAL A 85 12.44 -1.48 -14.76
CA VAL A 85 13.82 -1.25 -14.32
C VAL A 85 14.05 0.22 -14.00
N GLU A 86 13.52 1.14 -14.80
CA GLU A 86 13.71 2.57 -14.58
C GLU A 86 13.05 3.07 -13.30
N PHE A 87 11.83 2.62 -12.96
CA PHE A 87 11.20 2.93 -11.68
C PHE A 87 11.95 2.30 -10.49
N SER A 88 12.48 1.08 -10.65
CA SER A 88 13.26 0.46 -9.58
C SER A 88 14.56 1.22 -9.26
N LYS A 89 15.14 1.90 -10.26
CA LYS A 89 16.32 2.76 -10.05
C LYS A 89 15.99 4.02 -9.24
N SER A 90 14.78 4.56 -9.32
CA SER A 90 14.41 5.79 -8.60
C SER A 90 13.96 5.53 -7.17
N GLN A 91 13.46 4.33 -6.86
CA GLN A 91 12.88 3.96 -5.55
C GLN A 91 13.84 3.16 -4.67
N VAL A 92 15.11 3.59 -4.57
CA VAL A 92 16.14 2.87 -3.81
C VAL A 92 15.92 2.97 -2.30
N GLU A 93 15.25 4.03 -1.83
CA GLU A 93 14.92 4.28 -0.43
C GLU A 93 13.95 3.25 0.17
N TRP A 94 13.17 2.56 -0.67
CA TRP A 94 12.24 1.50 -0.26
C TRP A 94 12.92 0.12 -0.17
N MET A 95 14.20 0.04 -0.51
CA MET A 95 14.95 -1.21 -0.55
C MET A 95 15.66 -1.48 0.78
N SER A 96 16.22 -2.69 0.92
CA SER A 96 16.95 -3.06 2.15
C SER A 96 18.10 -2.10 2.45
N ASP A 97 18.36 -1.84 3.74
CA ASP A 97 19.49 -1.02 4.22
C ASP A 97 20.84 -1.43 3.60
N LYS A 98 21.03 -2.73 3.32
CA LYS A 98 22.25 -3.23 2.67
C LYS A 98 22.41 -2.67 1.26
N LEU A 99 21.32 -2.59 0.49
CA LEU A 99 21.32 -2.00 -0.85
C LEU A 99 21.46 -0.48 -0.78
N MET A 100 20.78 0.17 0.18
CA MET A 100 20.87 1.61 0.42
C MET A 100 22.30 2.05 0.74
N ARG A 101 22.98 1.37 1.67
CA ARG A 101 24.39 1.64 2.01
C ARG A 101 25.33 1.44 0.82
N CYS A 102 25.10 0.40 0.00
CA CYS A 102 25.91 0.18 -1.20
C CYS A 102 25.77 1.33 -2.21
N PHE A 103 24.58 1.93 -2.31
CA PHE A 103 24.32 3.08 -3.16
C PHE A 103 25.01 4.34 -2.60
N GLU A 104 24.91 4.59 -1.30
CA GLU A 104 25.58 5.71 -0.61
C GLU A 104 27.12 5.65 -0.76
N ASP A 105 27.70 4.48 -0.51
CA ASP A 105 29.16 4.31 -0.50
C ASP A 105 29.78 4.33 -1.91
N LYS A 106 29.15 3.63 -2.86
CA LYS A 106 29.74 3.39 -4.19
C LYS A 106 29.16 4.28 -5.29
N ARG A 107 28.13 5.07 -4.98
CA ARG A 107 27.36 5.89 -5.94
C ARG A 107 26.93 5.10 -7.18
N ASN A 108 26.68 3.81 -7.01
CA ASN A 108 26.27 2.92 -8.09
C ASN A 108 24.89 2.38 -7.80
N ASN A 109 23.96 2.60 -8.73
CA ASN A 109 22.59 2.14 -8.58
C ASN A 109 22.56 0.60 -8.66
N PRO A 110 21.98 -0.10 -7.66
CA PRO A 110 21.84 -1.54 -7.69
C PRO A 110 21.15 -2.06 -8.96
N PHE A 111 20.12 -1.35 -9.44
CA PHE A 111 19.31 -1.71 -10.60
C PHE A 111 19.86 -1.16 -11.92
N GLN A 112 21.07 -0.58 -11.91
CA GLN A 112 21.83 -0.36 -13.13
C GLN A 112 22.51 -1.68 -13.54
N PHE A 113 21.73 -2.52 -14.23
CA PHE A 113 22.19 -3.80 -14.74
C PHE A 113 23.22 -3.61 -15.87
N ARG A 114 24.22 -4.49 -15.92
CA ARG A 114 25.27 -4.46 -16.95
C ARG A 114 25.15 -5.62 -17.92
N HIS A 115 24.61 -6.74 -17.47
CA HIS A 115 24.49 -7.97 -18.25
C HIS A 115 23.06 -8.30 -18.63
N LEU A 116 22.07 -7.64 -18.01
CA LEU A 116 20.65 -7.82 -18.33
C LEU A 116 20.25 -7.00 -19.56
N SER A 117 19.92 -7.68 -20.65
CA SER A 117 19.29 -7.06 -21.83
C SER A 117 17.78 -6.98 -21.64
N LEU A 118 17.18 -5.83 -21.92
CA LEU A 118 15.74 -5.62 -21.81
C LEU A 118 15.09 -5.88 -23.17
N CYS A 119 14.02 -6.67 -23.19
CA CYS A 119 13.24 -6.97 -24.39
C CYS A 119 11.76 -6.67 -24.14
N HIS A 120 11.08 -6.16 -25.17
CA HIS A 120 9.66 -5.80 -25.12
C HIS A 120 8.78 -6.76 -25.90
N GLY A 121 9.35 -7.50 -26.86
CA GLY A 121 8.66 -8.52 -27.62
C GLY A 121 9.52 -9.73 -27.97
N LEU A 122 8.88 -10.72 -28.58
CA LEU A 122 9.57 -11.91 -29.09
C LEU A 122 10.55 -11.59 -30.23
N SER A 123 10.29 -10.53 -31.00
CA SER A 123 11.18 -10.04 -32.06
C SER A 123 12.54 -9.61 -31.50
N ASP A 124 12.53 -8.87 -30.39
CA ASP A 124 13.76 -8.43 -29.71
C ASP A 124 14.52 -9.62 -29.15
N LEU A 125 13.79 -10.55 -28.53
CA LEU A 125 14.36 -11.76 -27.96
C LEU A 125 15.06 -12.62 -29.02
N ALA A 126 14.50 -12.68 -30.24
CA ALA A 126 15.08 -13.44 -31.35
C ALA A 126 16.43 -12.87 -31.82
N ARG A 127 16.71 -11.58 -31.59
CA ARG A 127 18.02 -10.96 -31.89
C ARG A 127 19.11 -11.36 -30.89
N VAL A 128 18.73 -11.86 -29.71
CA VAL A 128 19.66 -12.25 -28.66
C VAL A 128 20.27 -13.63 -28.97
N PRO A 129 21.60 -13.81 -28.88
CA PRO A 129 22.25 -15.10 -29.11
C PRO A 129 21.76 -16.22 -28.19
N SER A 130 21.68 -17.45 -28.70
CA SER A 130 21.52 -18.66 -27.88
C SER A 130 22.90 -19.20 -27.48
N PRO A 131 23.05 -19.85 -26.32
CA PRO A 131 22.02 -20.09 -25.29
C PRO A 131 21.79 -18.87 -24.38
N LYS A 132 20.54 -18.68 -23.96
CA LYS A 132 20.11 -17.50 -23.18
C LYS A 132 19.24 -17.87 -21.98
N VAL A 133 19.26 -16.99 -20.98
CA VAL A 133 18.37 -17.04 -19.80
C VAL A 133 17.36 -15.92 -19.91
N VAL A 134 16.07 -16.24 -19.86
CA VAL A 134 14.99 -15.26 -20.00
C VAL A 134 14.12 -15.25 -18.76
N LEU A 135 14.08 -14.10 -18.10
CA LEU A 135 13.10 -13.77 -17.07
C LEU A 135 11.83 -13.31 -17.79
N CYS A 136 10.75 -14.08 -17.71
CA CYS A 136 9.51 -13.78 -18.42
C CYS A 136 8.39 -13.40 -17.46
N SER A 137 7.69 -12.32 -17.80
CA SER A 137 6.48 -11.88 -17.09
C SER A 137 5.37 -12.92 -17.15
N GLN A 138 4.58 -12.99 -16.08
CA GLN A 138 3.49 -13.95 -15.82
C GLN A 138 4.01 -15.29 -15.27
N PRO A 139 3.95 -15.49 -13.94
CA PRO A 139 4.46 -16.71 -13.31
C PRO A 139 3.51 -17.91 -13.48
N ASP A 140 2.26 -17.69 -13.87
CA ASP A 140 1.20 -18.69 -13.96
C ASP A 140 1.19 -19.49 -15.27
N LEU A 141 1.98 -19.07 -16.26
CA LEU A 141 2.00 -19.60 -17.62
C LEU A 141 0.63 -19.55 -18.32
N GLU A 142 -0.28 -18.68 -17.87
CA GLU A 142 -1.62 -18.56 -18.47
C GLU A 142 -1.67 -17.58 -19.63
N SER A 143 -0.81 -16.56 -19.64
CA SER A 143 -0.81 -15.57 -20.72
C SER A 143 0.55 -14.90 -20.90
N GLY A 144 0.67 -14.12 -21.97
CA GLY A 144 1.88 -13.37 -22.29
C GLY A 144 3.06 -14.23 -22.73
N PHE A 145 4.25 -13.64 -22.67
CA PHE A 145 5.47 -14.24 -23.21
C PHE A 145 5.91 -15.51 -22.49
N SER A 146 5.61 -15.65 -21.20
CA SER A 146 5.94 -16.85 -20.42
C SER A 146 5.22 -18.08 -20.98
N ARG A 147 3.93 -17.95 -21.35
CA ARG A 147 3.16 -19.01 -22.03
C ARG A 147 3.67 -19.30 -23.43
N GLU A 148 3.93 -18.26 -24.22
CA GLU A 148 4.41 -18.42 -25.60
C GLU A 148 5.78 -19.11 -25.68
N LEU A 149 6.72 -18.71 -24.81
CA LEU A 149 8.03 -19.34 -24.73
C LEU A 149 7.97 -20.76 -24.14
N PHE A 150 7.09 -21.00 -23.18
CA PHE A 150 6.84 -22.36 -22.68
C PHE A 150 6.42 -23.29 -23.83
N ILE A 151 5.44 -22.89 -24.64
CA ILE A 151 4.98 -23.69 -25.79
C ILE A 151 6.13 -23.96 -26.77
N GLN A 152 6.94 -22.95 -27.07
CA GLN A 152 8.08 -23.09 -27.99
C GLN A 152 9.20 -23.97 -27.45
N TRP A 153 9.48 -23.91 -26.15
CA TRP A 153 10.69 -24.51 -25.56
C TRP A 153 10.45 -25.82 -24.82
N CYS A 154 9.19 -26.14 -24.46
CA CYS A 154 8.86 -27.32 -23.66
C CYS A 154 9.15 -28.66 -24.36
N GLN A 155 9.17 -28.70 -25.70
CA GLN A 155 9.40 -29.92 -26.47
C GLN A 155 10.89 -30.30 -26.61
N ASP A 156 11.81 -29.40 -26.28
CA ASP A 156 13.25 -29.66 -26.35
C ASP A 156 13.80 -30.05 -24.97
N SER A 157 14.41 -31.24 -24.89
CA SER A 157 15.02 -31.78 -23.68
C SER A 157 16.23 -31.00 -23.16
N LYS A 158 16.84 -30.15 -23.99
CA LYS A 158 17.97 -29.32 -23.56
C LYS A 158 17.53 -28.12 -22.74
N ASN A 159 16.29 -27.67 -22.91
CA ASN A 159 15.78 -26.47 -22.25
C ASN A 159 15.37 -26.77 -20.81
N SER A 160 15.44 -25.74 -19.97
CA SER A 160 14.94 -25.78 -18.59
C SER A 160 13.91 -24.69 -18.36
N ILE A 161 12.84 -25.05 -17.67
CA ILE A 161 11.75 -24.15 -17.27
C ILE A 161 11.75 -24.09 -15.75
N ILE A 162 12.03 -22.91 -15.21
CA ILE A 162 12.12 -22.66 -13.77
C ILE A 162 10.89 -21.88 -13.33
N LEU A 163 10.08 -22.52 -12.50
CA LEU A 163 8.92 -21.89 -11.88
C LEU A 163 9.35 -21.31 -10.53
N THR A 164 9.15 -20.00 -10.35
CA THR A 164 9.63 -19.30 -9.15
C THR A 164 8.56 -19.02 -8.11
N TYR A 165 7.29 -19.21 -8.48
CA TYR A 165 6.14 -18.80 -7.69
C TYR A 165 5.07 -19.90 -7.68
N ARG A 166 4.45 -20.14 -6.51
CA ARG A 166 3.26 -21.00 -6.42
C ARG A 166 2.02 -20.15 -6.71
N THR A 167 1.52 -20.29 -7.93
CA THR A 167 0.32 -19.60 -8.41
C THR A 167 -0.95 -20.28 -7.91
N THR A 168 -2.09 -19.67 -8.24
CA THR A 168 -3.42 -20.15 -7.87
C THR A 168 -3.67 -21.56 -8.42
N PRO A 169 -4.33 -22.46 -7.64
CA PRO A 169 -4.84 -23.72 -8.13
C PRO A 169 -5.66 -23.57 -9.42
N GLY A 170 -5.43 -24.46 -10.38
CA GLY A 170 -6.10 -24.43 -11.70
C GLY A 170 -5.32 -23.71 -12.79
N THR A 171 -4.15 -23.14 -12.49
CA THR A 171 -3.23 -22.58 -13.50
C THR A 171 -2.25 -23.63 -14.01
N LEU A 172 -1.75 -23.46 -15.25
CA LEU A 172 -0.76 -24.35 -15.86
C LEU A 172 0.52 -24.47 -15.02
N ALA A 173 1.08 -23.35 -14.55
CA ALA A 173 2.27 -23.39 -13.69
C ALA A 173 2.00 -24.19 -12.40
N ARG A 174 0.82 -24.02 -11.79
CA ARG A 174 0.48 -24.76 -10.58
C ARG A 174 0.36 -26.27 -10.85
N TYR A 175 -0.25 -26.63 -11.96
CA TYR A 175 -0.35 -28.02 -12.40
C TYR A 175 1.03 -28.68 -12.58
N LEU A 176 1.97 -27.98 -13.19
CA LEU A 176 3.36 -28.45 -13.38
C LEU A 176 4.13 -28.62 -12.07
N ILE A 177 3.84 -27.80 -11.05
CA ILE A 177 4.44 -27.91 -9.72
C ILE A 177 3.92 -29.15 -9.00
N ASP A 178 2.60 -29.38 -9.04
CA ASP A 178 1.96 -30.47 -8.31
C ASP A 178 2.17 -31.84 -9.01
N ASN A 179 2.30 -31.86 -10.36
CA ASN A 179 2.46 -33.09 -11.18
C ASN A 179 3.77 -33.11 -11.99
N PRO A 180 4.95 -33.27 -11.37
CA PRO A 180 6.24 -33.19 -12.08
C PRO A 180 6.53 -34.38 -13.02
N GLY A 181 5.75 -35.45 -12.95
CA GLY A 181 5.96 -36.67 -13.73
C GLY A 181 5.21 -36.72 -15.07
N GLU A 182 4.30 -35.79 -15.31
CA GLU A 182 3.50 -35.77 -16.53
C GLU A 182 4.25 -35.13 -17.70
N LYS A 183 4.17 -35.81 -18.84
CA LYS A 183 4.88 -35.41 -20.06
C LYS A 183 3.96 -34.97 -21.17
N MET A 184 2.64 -35.07 -21.01
CA MET A 184 1.67 -34.73 -22.05
C MET A 184 0.64 -33.80 -21.45
N ILE A 185 0.43 -32.63 -22.05
CA ILE A 185 -0.57 -31.66 -21.61
C ILE A 185 -1.38 -31.19 -22.81
N ASP A 186 -2.70 -31.17 -22.66
CA ASP A 186 -3.62 -30.53 -23.59
C ASP A 186 -3.73 -29.04 -23.25
N LEU A 187 -3.28 -28.18 -24.16
CA LEU A 187 -3.24 -26.74 -23.97
C LEU A 187 -4.11 -26.01 -24.99
N GLU A 188 -4.96 -25.11 -24.48
CA GLU A 188 -5.69 -24.16 -25.29
C GLU A 188 -4.76 -22.99 -25.66
N ILE A 189 -4.39 -22.87 -26.92
CA ILE A 189 -3.52 -21.81 -27.43
C ILE A 189 -4.39 -20.74 -28.06
N LYS A 190 -4.29 -19.53 -27.52
CA LYS A 190 -4.99 -18.35 -28.03
C LYS A 190 -3.99 -17.49 -28.79
N LYS A 191 -4.14 -17.39 -30.10
CA LYS A 191 -3.26 -16.60 -30.98
C LYS A 191 -4.04 -15.46 -31.62
N ARG A 192 -3.49 -14.24 -31.51
CA ARG A 192 -3.99 -13.09 -32.27
C ARG A 192 -3.51 -13.19 -33.71
N THR A 193 -4.44 -13.34 -34.64
CA THR A 193 -4.19 -13.36 -36.08
C THR A 193 -4.77 -12.09 -36.70
N LYS A 194 -4.06 -11.47 -37.65
CA LYS A 194 -4.54 -10.31 -38.39
C LYS A 194 -5.79 -10.70 -39.20
N LEU A 195 -6.79 -9.81 -39.25
CA LEU A 195 -7.94 -10.02 -40.13
C LEU A 195 -7.49 -9.86 -41.59
N GLU A 196 -7.84 -10.83 -42.43
CA GLU A 196 -7.52 -10.83 -43.86
C GLU A 196 -8.79 -10.99 -44.70
N GLY A 197 -8.82 -10.35 -45.88
CA GLY A 197 -9.92 -10.47 -46.84
C GLY A 197 -11.25 -9.89 -46.35
N ARG A 198 -12.34 -10.66 -46.52
CA ARG A 198 -13.71 -10.21 -46.23
C ARG A 198 -13.95 -9.82 -44.77
N GLU A 199 -13.29 -10.49 -43.81
CA GLU A 199 -13.45 -10.17 -42.39
C GLU A 199 -12.88 -8.76 -42.06
N LEU A 200 -11.84 -8.33 -42.77
CA LEU A 200 -11.25 -7.00 -42.64
C LEU A 200 -12.14 -5.92 -43.27
N GLU A 201 -12.71 -6.20 -44.45
CA GLU A 201 -13.66 -5.31 -45.12
C GLU A 201 -14.90 -5.07 -44.26
N GLU A 202 -15.51 -6.12 -43.73
CA GLU A 202 -16.66 -6.00 -42.82
C GLU A 202 -16.32 -5.24 -41.54
N TYR A 203 -15.11 -5.44 -40.99
CA TYR A 203 -14.66 -4.70 -39.81
C TYR A 203 -14.54 -3.20 -40.12
N LEU A 204 -13.91 -2.85 -41.24
CA LEU A 204 -13.73 -1.46 -41.67
C LEU A 204 -15.07 -0.78 -42.00
N GLU A 205 -15.99 -1.48 -42.64
CA GLU A 205 -17.35 -1.00 -42.88
C GLU A 205 -18.12 -0.77 -41.58
N ARG A 206 -18.00 -1.69 -40.61
CA ARG A 206 -18.64 -1.56 -39.29
C ARG A 206 -18.04 -0.41 -38.47
N GLU A 207 -16.73 -0.19 -38.54
CA GLU A 207 -16.03 0.96 -37.96
C GLU A 207 -16.50 2.28 -38.61
N LYS A 208 -16.63 2.30 -39.94
CA LYS A 208 -17.11 3.46 -40.68
C LYS A 208 -18.56 3.79 -40.33
N MET A 209 -19.43 2.78 -40.26
CA MET A 209 -20.83 2.93 -39.83
C MET A 209 -20.93 3.42 -38.38
N LYS A 210 -20.08 2.93 -37.47
CA LYS A 210 -20.00 3.43 -36.09
C LYS A 210 -19.55 4.88 -36.02
N LYS A 211 -18.53 5.27 -36.79
CA LYS A 211 -18.05 6.66 -36.87
C LYS A 211 -19.10 7.59 -37.46
N GLU A 212 -19.79 7.15 -38.52
CA GLU A 212 -20.90 7.91 -39.12
C GLU A 212 -22.10 8.03 -38.18
N ALA A 213 -22.45 6.96 -37.45
CA ALA A 213 -23.50 6.99 -36.43
C ALA A 213 -23.13 7.90 -35.25
N ALA A 214 -21.87 7.87 -34.79
CA ALA A 214 -21.38 8.76 -33.74
C ALA A 214 -21.42 10.22 -34.18
N LYS A 215 -21.02 10.52 -35.43
CA LYS A 215 -21.11 11.86 -36.00
C LYS A 215 -22.55 12.33 -36.18
N LYS A 216 -23.46 11.44 -36.61
CA LYS A 216 -24.90 11.76 -36.72
C LYS A 216 -25.54 11.97 -35.34
N LEU A 217 -25.14 11.21 -34.33
CA LEU A 217 -25.59 11.40 -32.95
C LEU A 217 -25.08 12.73 -32.36
N GLU A 218 -23.85 13.11 -32.70
CA GLU A 218 -23.28 14.41 -32.31
C GLU A 218 -24.00 15.57 -33.01
N GLN A 219 -24.27 15.45 -34.31
CA GLN A 219 -25.06 16.43 -35.07
C GLN A 219 -26.51 16.51 -34.61
N ALA A 220 -27.16 15.39 -34.27
CA ALA A 220 -28.51 15.38 -33.73
C ALA A 220 -28.58 16.06 -32.35
N LYS A 221 -27.54 15.88 -31.51
CA LYS A 221 -27.41 16.59 -30.24
C LYS A 221 -27.18 18.09 -30.40
N GLU A 222 -26.49 18.53 -31.45
CA GLU A 222 -26.34 19.96 -31.75
C GLU A 222 -27.65 20.57 -32.27
N VAL A 223 -28.41 19.84 -33.10
CA VAL A 223 -29.69 20.31 -33.66
C VAL A 223 -30.81 20.33 -32.60
N ASP A 224 -30.83 19.42 -31.62
CA ASP A 224 -31.79 19.46 -30.50
C ASP A 224 -31.59 20.69 -29.59
N VAL A 225 -30.37 21.24 -29.53
CA VAL A 225 -30.08 22.46 -28.76
C VAL A 225 -30.57 23.70 -29.52
N ASP A 226 -30.38 23.75 -30.84
CA ASP A 226 -30.80 24.86 -31.70
C ASP A 226 -32.33 24.87 -31.99
N SER A 227 -33.00 23.73 -31.82
CA SER A 227 -34.46 23.60 -31.96
C SER A 227 -35.24 23.99 -30.70
N SER A 228 -34.57 24.29 -29.58
CA SER A 228 -35.22 24.66 -28.32
C SER A 228 -35.49 26.16 -28.15
N ASP A 229 -35.14 26.99 -29.14
CA ASP A 229 -35.28 28.46 -29.07
C ASP A 229 -36.36 29.05 -30.00
N GLU A 230 -37.15 28.24 -30.71
CA GLU A 230 -38.23 28.75 -31.56
C GLU A 230 -39.46 27.82 -31.54
N SER A 231 -40.42 28.14 -30.67
CA SER A 231 -41.89 28.10 -30.86
C SER A 231 -42.66 27.67 -29.61
N ASP A 232 -43.11 28.68 -28.88
CA ASP A 232 -44.23 28.63 -27.95
C ASP A 232 -45.40 29.32 -28.67
N MET A 233 -46.43 28.59 -29.15
CA MET A 233 -47.83 29.04 -29.36
C MET A 233 -48.75 27.88 -29.81
N GLU A 234 -49.73 27.57 -28.94
CA GLU A 234 -51.13 27.13 -29.17
C GLU A 234 -51.49 25.81 -29.89
N ASP A 235 -51.94 24.86 -29.05
CA ASP A 235 -53.24 24.14 -28.99
C ASP A 235 -53.97 23.55 -30.24
N ASP A 236 -54.49 22.34 -29.98
CA ASP A 236 -55.73 21.70 -30.46
C ASP A 236 -55.78 20.71 -31.68
N LEU A 237 -56.18 19.46 -31.31
CA LEU A 237 -57.03 18.44 -31.96
C LEU A 237 -56.82 17.85 -33.40
N GLU A 238 -56.97 16.51 -33.42
CA GLU A 238 -57.49 15.58 -34.46
C GLU A 238 -56.59 14.98 -35.60
N GLN A 239 -56.68 13.64 -35.74
CA GLN A 239 -56.30 12.81 -36.90
C GLN A 239 -57.42 12.84 -37.99
N PRO A 240 -57.33 12.22 -39.21
CA PRO A 240 -56.21 11.68 -40.01
C PRO A 240 -56.26 12.07 -41.54
N ALA A 241 -55.32 11.54 -42.34
CA ALA A 241 -55.48 11.01 -43.73
C ALA A 241 -54.67 11.62 -44.91
N MET A 242 -53.96 10.72 -45.60
CA MET A 242 -53.69 10.58 -47.06
C MET A 242 -53.30 11.79 -47.94
N GLY A 243 -52.05 11.75 -48.45
CA GLY A 243 -51.79 11.56 -49.88
C GLY A 243 -51.16 12.71 -50.71
N LYS A 244 -50.13 12.33 -51.50
CA LYS A 244 -49.58 12.96 -52.74
C LYS A 244 -48.74 14.23 -52.54
N THR A 245 -47.69 14.59 -53.29
CA THR A 245 -46.90 14.06 -54.43
C THR A 245 -45.69 15.00 -54.59
N LYS A 246 -44.54 14.47 -55.06
CA LYS A 246 -43.47 15.10 -55.87
C LYS A 246 -43.35 16.64 -55.89
N HIS A 247 -42.16 17.17 -55.56
CA HIS A 247 -41.25 17.74 -56.58
C HIS A 247 -39.86 18.04 -55.99
N HIS A 248 -38.82 17.65 -56.72
CA HIS A 248 -37.48 18.22 -56.62
C HIS A 248 -37.51 19.62 -57.22
N ASP A 249 -36.72 20.56 -56.69
CA ASP A 249 -35.89 21.38 -57.58
C ASP A 249 -34.59 21.91 -56.95
N LEU A 250 -33.61 22.04 -57.84
CA LEU A 250 -32.23 22.45 -57.63
C LEU A 250 -32.11 23.91 -57.16
N MET A 251 -31.14 24.19 -56.29
CA MET A 251 -30.29 25.37 -56.45
C MET A 251 -28.82 25.02 -56.23
N MET A 252 -28.02 25.33 -57.24
CA MET A 252 -26.57 25.20 -57.31
C MET A 252 -26.00 26.61 -57.54
N LYS A 253 -25.19 27.11 -56.60
CA LYS A 253 -24.06 28.08 -56.72
C LYS A 253 -23.80 28.69 -55.33
N GLY A 254 -22.57 28.95 -54.89
CA GLY A 254 -21.30 28.97 -55.60
C GLY A 254 -20.11 28.90 -54.64
N GLU A 255 -18.95 28.80 -55.27
CA GLU A 255 -17.62 28.57 -54.71
C GLU A 255 -17.14 29.63 -53.70
N GLY A 256 -16.31 29.19 -52.76
CA GLY A 256 -15.50 30.05 -51.90
C GLY A 256 -14.65 29.21 -50.94
N GLY A 257 -13.46 28.81 -51.36
CA GLY A 257 -12.55 27.99 -50.55
C GLY A 257 -11.88 28.75 -49.41
N ARG A 258 -11.53 28.03 -48.34
CA ARG A 258 -10.34 28.26 -47.50
C ARG A 258 -10.03 27.04 -46.63
N LYS A 259 -8.78 26.60 -46.69
CA LYS A 259 -8.18 25.55 -45.85
C LYS A 259 -8.16 26.01 -44.38
N GLY A 260 -8.44 25.10 -43.45
CA GLY A 260 -8.32 25.35 -42.01
C GLY A 260 -7.88 24.10 -41.23
N GLY A 261 -6.61 24.11 -40.81
CA GLY A 261 -6.13 23.76 -39.47
C GLY A 261 -6.50 22.42 -38.85
N PHE A 262 -5.50 21.53 -38.78
CA PHE A 262 -5.55 20.18 -38.20
C PHE A 262 -5.06 20.20 -36.73
N PHE A 263 -5.87 20.71 -35.78
CA PHE A 263 -5.61 20.52 -34.35
C PHE A 263 -6.89 20.07 -33.63
N LYS A 264 -6.91 18.80 -33.20
CA LYS A 264 -7.94 18.24 -32.33
C LYS A 264 -7.68 18.72 -30.90
N GLN A 265 -8.54 19.59 -30.37
CA GLN A 265 -8.61 19.82 -28.93
C GLN A 265 -9.49 18.74 -28.29
N ALA A 266 -8.96 18.13 -27.23
CA ALA A 266 -9.59 17.09 -26.44
C ALA A 266 -10.91 17.59 -25.82
N LYS A 267 -11.98 16.79 -25.95
CA LYS A 267 -13.28 17.03 -25.30
C LYS A 267 -13.09 17.03 -23.78
N LYS A 268 -13.24 18.19 -23.15
CA LYS A 268 -13.42 18.31 -21.70
C LYS A 268 -14.79 17.76 -21.33
N SER A 269 -14.83 16.80 -20.42
CA SER A 269 -16.04 16.37 -19.71
C SER A 269 -16.58 17.55 -18.88
N TYR A 270 -17.84 17.92 -19.12
CA TYR A 270 -18.50 19.01 -18.40
C TYR A 270 -18.83 18.61 -16.94
N PRO A 271 -18.56 19.48 -15.96
CA PRO A 271 -19.19 19.38 -14.64
C PRO A 271 -20.68 19.73 -14.72
N MET A 272 -21.53 18.96 -14.04
CA MET A 272 -22.93 19.30 -13.80
C MET A 272 -23.02 20.56 -12.92
N PHE A 273 -23.94 21.47 -13.27
CA PHE A 273 -24.28 22.77 -12.69
C PHE A 273 -23.73 24.00 -13.45
N PRO A 274 -24.59 24.77 -14.16
CA PRO A 274 -24.21 26.05 -14.74
C PRO A 274 -24.08 27.11 -13.64
N SER A 275 -22.85 27.49 -13.29
CA SER A 275 -22.57 28.75 -12.60
C SER A 275 -22.19 29.80 -13.63
N HIS A 276 -22.93 30.90 -13.71
CA HIS A 276 -22.56 32.04 -14.52
C HIS A 276 -21.42 32.79 -13.81
N GLU A 277 -20.16 32.53 -14.18
CA GLU A 277 -19.05 33.33 -13.69
C GLU A 277 -19.09 34.71 -14.36
N GLU A 278 -19.48 35.75 -13.62
CA GLU A 278 -19.29 37.13 -14.05
C GLU A 278 -17.79 37.46 -14.00
N ARG A 279 -17.16 37.45 -15.17
CA ARG A 279 -15.77 37.90 -15.30
C ARG A 279 -15.73 39.42 -15.22
N ILE A 280 -15.21 39.93 -14.10
CA ILE A 280 -14.94 41.35 -13.91
C ILE A 280 -13.86 41.77 -14.92
N LYS A 281 -14.16 42.78 -15.75
CA LYS A 281 -13.27 43.27 -16.83
C LYS A 281 -12.46 44.51 -16.42
N TRP A 282 -12.37 44.78 -15.13
CA TRP A 282 -11.59 45.87 -14.56
C TRP A 282 -10.79 45.34 -13.37
N ASP A 283 -9.60 45.88 -13.15
CA ASP A 283 -8.82 45.60 -11.95
C ASP A 283 -9.37 46.38 -10.74
N GLU A 284 -8.78 46.17 -9.56
CA GLU A 284 -9.18 46.78 -8.28
C GLU A 284 -9.00 48.32 -8.27
N TYR A 285 -8.39 48.90 -9.32
CA TYR A 285 -8.21 50.34 -9.51
C TYR A 285 -9.08 50.92 -10.65
N GLY A 286 -9.86 50.08 -11.36
CA GLY A 286 -10.86 50.50 -12.33
C GLY A 286 -10.38 50.61 -13.79
N GLU A 287 -9.22 50.04 -14.16
CA GLU A 287 -8.74 50.04 -15.54
C GLU A 287 -9.13 48.77 -16.31
N ILE A 288 -9.50 48.93 -17.59
CA ILE A 288 -9.96 47.82 -18.45
C ILE A 288 -8.76 47.13 -19.08
N ILE A 289 -8.49 45.88 -18.68
CA ILE A 289 -7.37 45.08 -19.16
C ILE A 289 -7.58 44.73 -20.65
N ARG A 290 -6.72 45.27 -21.54
CA ARG A 290 -6.68 44.90 -22.97
C ARG A 290 -5.55 43.90 -23.21
N PRO A 291 -5.85 42.64 -23.57
CA PRO A 291 -4.84 41.58 -23.75
C PRO A 291 -3.78 41.87 -24.83
N GLU A 292 -4.06 42.84 -25.71
CA GLU A 292 -3.20 43.23 -26.84
C GLU A 292 -1.95 44.00 -26.40
N GLU A 293 -2.00 44.70 -25.26
CA GLU A 293 -0.88 45.49 -24.72
C GLU A 293 0.15 44.63 -23.97
N PHE A 294 -0.18 43.36 -23.68
CA PHE A 294 0.68 42.42 -22.96
C PHE A 294 1.49 41.48 -23.88
N LEU A 295 1.38 41.63 -25.21
CA LEU A 295 2.16 40.87 -26.18
C LEU A 295 3.50 41.57 -26.46
N VAL A 296 4.57 41.14 -25.77
CA VAL A 296 5.94 41.65 -25.99
C VAL A 296 6.54 41.02 -27.27
N PRO A 297 6.89 41.81 -28.32
CA PRO A 297 7.36 41.27 -29.61
C PRO A 297 8.75 40.60 -29.64
N GLU A 298 9.56 40.71 -28.59
CA GLU A 298 10.97 40.26 -28.59
C GLU A 298 11.20 38.77 -28.28
N LEU A 299 10.15 37.97 -28.02
CA LEU A 299 10.27 36.52 -27.81
C LEU A 299 10.17 35.67 -29.09
N GLN A 300 10.09 36.28 -30.27
CA GLN A 300 9.99 35.56 -31.56
C GLN A 300 11.35 35.11 -32.15
N ALA A 301 12.48 35.41 -31.51
CA ALA A 301 13.82 35.15 -32.05
C ALA A 301 14.46 33.80 -31.65
N THR A 302 13.68 32.78 -31.24
CA THR A 302 14.23 31.45 -30.87
C THR A 302 13.55 30.25 -31.54
N GLU A 303 12.69 30.45 -32.54
CA GLU A 303 12.11 29.32 -33.29
C GLU A 303 13.10 28.67 -34.26
N GLU A 304 14.08 29.41 -34.79
CA GLU A 304 15.09 28.86 -35.70
C GLU A 304 16.14 27.98 -34.99
N GLU A 305 16.48 28.24 -33.73
CA GLU A 305 17.37 27.37 -32.95
C GLU A 305 16.68 26.08 -32.49
N LYS A 306 15.35 26.13 -32.26
CA LYS A 306 14.54 24.95 -31.94
C LYS A 306 14.50 23.94 -33.10
N SER A 307 14.45 24.44 -34.33
CA SER A 307 14.47 23.59 -35.55
C SER A 307 15.81 22.85 -35.78
N LYS A 308 16.92 23.43 -35.30
CA LYS A 308 18.25 22.82 -35.39
C LYS A 308 18.52 21.80 -34.29
N LEU A 309 17.88 21.94 -33.12
CA LEU A 309 17.90 20.92 -32.06
C LEU A 309 17.01 19.72 -32.40
N GLU A 310 15.87 19.92 -33.06
CA GLU A 310 14.99 18.82 -33.50
C GLU A 310 15.59 17.97 -34.63
N SER A 311 16.38 18.57 -35.54
CA SER A 311 17.04 17.82 -36.63
C SER A 311 18.29 17.04 -36.19
N GLY A 312 18.82 17.32 -35.00
CA GLY A 312 19.97 16.61 -34.40
C GLY A 312 19.60 15.32 -33.65
N MET A 313 18.32 15.10 -33.34
CA MET A 313 17.84 13.92 -32.61
C MET A 313 17.32 12.79 -33.52
N ALA A 314 17.44 12.93 -34.84
CA ALA A 314 16.99 11.93 -35.81
C ALA A 314 18.02 10.84 -36.15
N ASN A 315 19.20 10.83 -35.51
CA ASN A 315 20.22 9.81 -35.71
C ASN A 315 20.67 9.21 -34.37
N GLY A 316 19.82 8.35 -33.81
CA GLY A 316 20.19 7.51 -32.67
C GLY A 316 19.10 7.37 -31.64
N ASP A 317 17.98 6.73 -32.00
CA ASP A 317 17.23 5.83 -31.12
C ASP A 317 16.21 5.09 -32.00
N GLU A 318 16.26 3.76 -31.97
CA GLU A 318 15.20 2.95 -32.55
C GLU A 318 13.90 3.32 -31.81
N PRO A 319 12.85 3.77 -32.50
CA PRO A 319 11.57 3.99 -31.85
C PRO A 319 11.09 2.65 -31.28
N MET A 320 10.68 2.65 -30.02
CA MET A 320 9.96 1.52 -29.42
C MET A 320 8.91 1.03 -30.43
N ASP A 321 8.90 -0.28 -30.71
CA ASP A 321 7.83 -0.98 -31.44
C ASP A 321 6.51 -0.97 -30.64
N GLN A 322 6.00 0.23 -30.31
CA GLN A 322 4.62 0.46 -29.89
C GLN A 322 3.70 0.77 -31.07
N ASP A 323 4.20 0.64 -32.31
CA ASP A 323 3.38 0.59 -33.52
C ASP A 323 3.09 -0.86 -33.93
N LEU A 324 2.31 -1.57 -33.11
CA LEU A 324 1.29 -2.43 -33.70
C LEU A 324 0.24 -1.49 -34.29
N SER A 325 0.52 -1.02 -35.51
CA SER A 325 -0.43 -0.45 -36.46
C SER A 325 -1.85 -0.96 -36.21
N ASP A 326 -2.84 -0.06 -36.36
CA ASP A 326 -4.32 -0.19 -36.36
C ASP A 326 -4.89 -1.34 -37.22
N VAL A 327 -4.28 -2.52 -37.19
CA VAL A 327 -4.70 -3.69 -37.94
C VAL A 327 -5.60 -4.48 -36.99
N PRO A 328 -6.88 -4.60 -37.31
CA PRO A 328 -7.79 -5.36 -36.48
C PRO A 328 -7.36 -6.84 -36.46
N THR A 329 -7.38 -7.41 -35.27
CA THR A 329 -6.98 -8.80 -35.04
C THR A 329 -8.14 -9.60 -34.48
N LYS A 330 -8.16 -10.89 -34.80
CA LYS A 330 -9.08 -11.89 -34.25
C LYS A 330 -8.29 -12.85 -33.39
N CYS A 331 -8.89 -13.25 -32.27
CA CYS A 331 -8.34 -14.30 -31.42
C CYS A 331 -8.80 -15.66 -31.97
N THR A 332 -7.86 -16.47 -32.43
CA THR A 332 -8.12 -17.87 -32.77
C THR A 332 -7.71 -18.74 -31.59
N CYS A 333 -8.55 -19.73 -31.30
CA CYS A 333 -8.31 -20.69 -30.23
C CYS A 333 -8.13 -22.07 -30.86
N THR A 334 -7.00 -22.71 -30.57
CA THR A 334 -6.70 -24.10 -30.97
C THR A 334 -6.27 -24.89 -29.75
N THR A 335 -6.79 -26.11 -29.62
CA THR A 335 -6.31 -27.05 -28.59
C THR A 335 -5.20 -27.88 -29.20
N GLU A 336 -4.01 -27.82 -28.60
CA GLU A 336 -2.85 -28.62 -29.01
C GLU A 336 -2.41 -29.53 -27.87
N ASN A 337 -2.01 -30.74 -28.22
CA ASN A 337 -1.38 -31.67 -27.29
C ASN A 337 0.14 -31.49 -27.36
N LEU A 338 0.76 -31.07 -26.25
CA LEU A 338 2.19 -30.80 -26.18
C LEU A 338 2.90 -31.85 -25.32
N GLU A 339 3.98 -32.41 -25.85
CA GLU A 339 4.89 -33.28 -25.11
C GLU A 339 5.98 -32.46 -24.41
N ILE A 340 5.98 -32.46 -23.08
CA ILE A 340 6.97 -31.79 -22.25
C ILE A 340 8.19 -32.70 -22.11
N ARG A 341 9.27 -32.31 -22.79
CA ARG A 341 10.60 -32.93 -22.70
C ARG A 341 11.62 -32.06 -21.96
N ALA A 342 11.38 -30.75 -21.91
CA ALA A 342 12.19 -29.80 -21.16
C ALA A 342 12.17 -30.10 -19.66
N ARG A 343 13.25 -29.77 -18.96
CA ARG A 343 13.35 -29.93 -17.52
C ARG A 343 12.52 -28.85 -16.82
N VAL A 344 11.39 -29.22 -16.21
CA VAL A 344 10.61 -28.31 -15.37
C VAL A 344 11.08 -28.44 -13.92
N THR A 345 11.36 -27.32 -13.25
CA THR A 345 11.78 -27.31 -11.84
C THR A 345 11.17 -26.13 -11.11
N TYR A 346 10.57 -26.41 -9.96
CA TYR A 346 10.10 -25.38 -9.04
C TYR A 346 11.19 -25.01 -8.04
N ILE A 347 11.48 -23.71 -7.92
CA ILE A 347 12.40 -23.16 -6.92
C ILE A 347 11.70 -21.98 -6.25
N ASP A 348 11.48 -22.06 -4.95
CA ASP A 348 10.69 -21.06 -4.24
C ASP A 348 11.40 -19.69 -4.15
N TYR A 349 10.86 -18.67 -4.83
CA TYR A 349 11.24 -17.26 -4.71
C TYR A 349 10.00 -16.37 -4.48
N GLU A 350 8.94 -16.88 -3.85
CA GLU A 350 7.73 -16.09 -3.58
C GLU A 350 7.92 -15.03 -2.48
N GLY A 351 9.01 -15.16 -1.71
CA GLY A 351 9.47 -14.28 -0.63
C GLY A 351 8.42 -13.99 0.45
N ARG A 352 7.63 -15.01 0.77
CA ARG A 352 6.74 -15.06 1.94
C ARG A 352 7.49 -15.65 3.13
N SER A 353 7.01 -15.34 4.33
CA SER A 353 7.45 -15.98 5.58
C SER A 353 7.11 -17.48 5.56
N ASP A 354 7.96 -18.29 6.17
CA ASP A 354 7.72 -19.71 6.41
C ASP A 354 6.82 -19.93 7.64
N GLY A 355 6.31 -21.17 7.79
CA GLY A 355 5.39 -21.54 8.85
C GLY A 355 5.93 -21.31 10.27
N ASP A 356 7.23 -21.54 10.49
CA ASP A 356 7.85 -21.34 11.80
C ASP A 356 8.03 -19.85 12.12
N SER A 357 8.44 -19.04 11.13
CA SER A 357 8.60 -17.60 11.33
C SER A 357 7.27 -16.89 11.55
N ILE A 358 6.22 -17.22 10.79
CA ILE A 358 4.91 -16.57 11.00
C ILE A 358 4.35 -16.90 12.39
N LYS A 359 4.45 -18.16 12.83
CA LYS A 359 4.05 -18.57 14.19
C LYS A 359 4.87 -17.83 15.25
N LYS A 360 6.18 -17.68 15.03
CA LYS A 360 7.09 -16.96 15.95
C LYS A 360 6.77 -15.47 16.02
N ILE A 361 6.48 -14.81 14.90
CA ILE A 361 6.11 -13.39 14.84
C ILE A 361 4.81 -13.16 15.63
N ILE A 362 3.79 -13.98 15.40
CA ILE A 362 2.51 -13.87 16.11
C ILE A 362 2.71 -14.09 17.62
N ASN A 363 3.52 -15.08 18.01
CA ASN A 363 3.84 -15.35 19.41
C ASN A 363 4.61 -14.19 20.08
N GLN A 364 5.46 -13.48 19.33
CA GLN A 364 6.15 -12.30 19.84
C GLN A 364 5.23 -11.07 19.95
N MET A 365 4.32 -10.88 19.00
CA MET A 365 3.38 -9.76 18.98
C MET A 365 2.26 -9.88 20.03
N LYS A 366 1.81 -11.11 20.31
CA LYS A 366 0.71 -11.43 21.24
C LYS A 366 -0.57 -10.59 20.99
N PRO A 367 -1.14 -10.60 19.77
CA PRO A 367 -2.34 -9.83 19.46
C PRO A 367 -3.50 -10.16 20.42
N ARG A 368 -4.43 -9.22 20.69
CA ARG A 368 -5.62 -9.55 21.50
C ARG A 368 -6.61 -10.41 20.70
N GLN A 369 -6.75 -10.13 19.42
CA GLN A 369 -7.58 -10.88 18.48
C GLN A 369 -6.79 -11.16 17.19
N LEU A 370 -7.04 -12.31 16.59
CA LEU A 370 -6.39 -12.77 15.38
C LEU A 370 -7.44 -13.22 14.36
N VAL A 371 -7.36 -12.71 13.13
CA VAL A 371 -8.17 -13.16 12.00
C VAL A 371 -7.22 -13.74 10.96
N ILE A 372 -7.43 -15.00 10.61
CA ILE A 372 -6.63 -15.72 9.64
C ILE A 372 -7.41 -15.78 8.34
N VAL A 373 -6.85 -15.16 7.30
CA VAL A 373 -7.40 -15.14 5.94
C VAL A 373 -6.44 -15.84 4.98
N HIS A 374 -6.84 -15.96 3.71
CA HIS A 374 -5.98 -16.36 2.59
C HIS A 374 -5.02 -17.54 2.87
N GLY A 375 -5.51 -18.77 2.71
CA GLY A 375 -4.74 -20.00 2.84
C GLY A 375 -5.62 -21.24 2.66
N PRO A 376 -5.03 -22.42 2.41
CA PRO A 376 -5.78 -23.67 2.41
C PRO A 376 -6.33 -23.95 3.82
N PRO A 377 -7.52 -24.57 3.94
CA PRO A 377 -8.19 -24.76 5.23
C PRO A 377 -7.34 -25.53 6.24
N GLU A 378 -6.53 -26.49 5.77
CA GLU A 378 -5.59 -27.25 6.59
C GLU A 378 -4.53 -26.36 7.24
N ALA A 379 -3.97 -25.40 6.48
CA ALA A 379 -2.94 -24.49 6.98
C ALA A 379 -3.53 -23.41 7.89
N SER A 380 -4.73 -22.91 7.58
CA SER A 380 -5.46 -21.98 8.44
C SER A 380 -5.75 -22.60 9.81
N GLN A 381 -6.15 -23.87 9.83
CA GLN A 381 -6.44 -24.60 11.07
C GLN A 381 -5.16 -24.86 11.88
N ASP A 382 -4.07 -25.29 11.24
CA ASP A 382 -2.77 -25.49 11.89
C ASP A 382 -2.23 -24.20 12.53
N LEU A 383 -2.34 -23.06 11.83
CA LEU A 383 -1.95 -21.77 12.39
C LEU A 383 -2.85 -21.38 13.56
N ALA A 384 -4.16 -21.59 13.45
CA ALA A 384 -5.12 -21.29 14.51
C ALA A 384 -4.85 -22.10 15.78
N ASP A 385 -4.60 -23.41 15.64
CA ASP A 385 -4.33 -24.31 16.75
C ASP A 385 -2.98 -24.00 17.40
N SER A 386 -1.97 -23.68 16.60
CA SER A 386 -0.67 -23.19 17.09
C SER A 386 -0.83 -21.91 17.92
N CYS A 387 -1.60 -20.93 17.42
CA CYS A 387 -1.80 -19.65 18.11
C CYS A 387 -2.56 -19.82 19.43
N LYS A 388 -3.59 -20.68 19.47
CA LYS A 388 -4.32 -21.02 20.69
C LYS A 388 -3.44 -21.72 21.73
N ALA A 389 -2.52 -22.58 21.28
CA ALA A 389 -1.58 -23.27 22.17
C ALA A 389 -0.54 -22.32 22.78
N PHE A 390 0.02 -21.39 22.00
CA PHE A 390 1.10 -20.50 22.47
C PHE A 390 0.61 -19.32 23.31
N CYS A 391 -0.54 -18.76 23.00
CA CYS A 391 -0.95 -17.47 23.57
C CYS A 391 -1.96 -17.57 24.73
N GLY A 392 -2.31 -18.78 25.17
CA GLY A 392 -3.24 -18.99 26.28
C GLY A 392 -4.70 -18.68 25.93
N LYS A 393 -5.58 -18.75 26.94
CA LYS A 393 -7.05 -18.66 26.78
C LYS A 393 -7.57 -17.29 26.32
N ASP A 394 -6.72 -16.27 26.25
CA ASP A 394 -7.14 -14.88 26.07
C ASP A 394 -7.13 -14.38 24.61
N ILE A 395 -6.61 -15.17 23.65
CA ILE A 395 -6.66 -14.79 22.22
C ILE A 395 -7.90 -15.38 21.55
N LYS A 396 -8.73 -14.50 21.00
CA LYS A 396 -9.80 -14.88 20.07
C LYS A 396 -9.22 -15.05 18.67
N VAL A 397 -9.28 -16.27 18.13
CA VAL A 397 -8.81 -16.59 16.77
C VAL A 397 -10.01 -16.89 15.87
N TYR A 398 -10.06 -16.22 14.72
CA TYR A 398 -11.12 -16.35 13.72
C TYR A 398 -10.55 -16.85 12.39
N THR A 399 -11.28 -17.74 11.73
CA THR A 399 -10.97 -18.29 10.40
C THR A 399 -12.21 -18.16 9.49
N PRO A 400 -12.57 -16.94 9.05
CA PRO A 400 -13.78 -16.71 8.28
C PRO A 400 -13.74 -17.38 6.90
N LYS A 401 -14.90 -17.86 6.46
CA LYS A 401 -15.11 -18.32 5.09
C LYS A 401 -15.40 -17.15 4.15
N LEU A 402 -15.42 -17.44 2.85
CA LEU A 402 -15.80 -16.48 1.84
C LEU A 402 -17.23 -15.96 2.13
N GLN A 403 -17.41 -14.63 2.15
CA GLN A 403 -18.66 -13.95 2.50
C GLN A 403 -19.12 -14.10 3.97
N GLU A 404 -18.26 -14.58 4.87
CA GLU A 404 -18.56 -14.61 6.31
C GLU A 404 -18.10 -13.31 6.99
N THR A 405 -19.01 -12.66 7.71
CA THR A 405 -18.70 -11.47 8.51
C THR A 405 -18.25 -11.89 9.91
N VAL A 406 -17.15 -11.31 10.39
CA VAL A 406 -16.65 -11.55 11.75
C VAL A 406 -16.81 -10.29 12.58
N ASP A 407 -17.52 -10.41 13.70
CA ASP A 407 -17.52 -9.37 14.72
C ASP A 407 -16.23 -9.47 15.56
N ALA A 408 -15.28 -8.60 15.23
CA ALA A 408 -14.02 -8.44 15.93
C ALA A 408 -14.05 -7.29 16.95
N THR A 409 -15.22 -6.80 17.36
CA THR A 409 -15.29 -5.77 18.40
C THR A 409 -14.82 -6.35 19.74
N SER A 410 -14.07 -5.53 20.48
CA SER A 410 -13.69 -5.82 21.86
C SER A 410 -14.22 -4.68 22.72
N GLU A 411 -15.05 -5.00 23.70
CA GLU A 411 -15.55 -4.05 24.69
C GLU A 411 -14.41 -3.65 25.64
N THR A 412 -13.52 -2.79 25.16
CA THR A 412 -12.62 -2.03 26.02
C THR A 412 -13.01 -0.57 25.88
N HIS A 413 -13.81 -0.09 26.81
CA HIS A 413 -14.12 1.34 26.88
C HIS A 413 -12.86 2.09 27.29
N ILE A 414 -12.28 2.82 26.34
CA ILE A 414 -11.14 3.69 26.58
C ILE A 414 -11.70 5.11 26.67
N TYR A 415 -11.63 5.69 27.86
CA TYR A 415 -12.01 7.08 28.10
C TYR A 415 -10.74 7.93 28.21
N GLN A 416 -10.76 9.10 27.59
CA GLN A 416 -9.69 10.07 27.76
C GLN A 416 -9.95 10.89 29.02
N VAL A 417 -9.03 10.84 29.98
CA VAL A 417 -9.09 11.63 31.22
C VAL A 417 -7.85 12.51 31.28
N ARG A 418 -8.03 13.81 31.55
CA ARG A 418 -6.91 14.76 31.70
C ARG A 418 -6.54 14.89 33.18
N LEU A 419 -5.28 14.70 33.52
CA LEU A 419 -4.78 14.97 34.87
C LEU A 419 -4.57 16.48 35.05
N LYS A 420 -5.08 17.06 36.13
CA LYS A 420 -4.87 18.48 36.46
C LYS A 420 -3.44 18.70 36.97
N ASP A 421 -2.82 19.84 36.66
CA ASP A 421 -1.44 20.15 37.05
C ASP A 421 -1.19 20.08 38.57
N SER A 422 -2.20 20.44 39.36
CA SER A 422 -2.16 20.33 40.82
C SER A 422 -2.02 18.89 41.30
N LEU A 423 -2.62 17.93 40.59
CA LEU A 423 -2.50 16.51 40.90
C LEU A 423 -1.14 15.98 40.47
N VAL A 424 -0.69 16.29 39.26
CA VAL A 424 0.63 15.88 38.76
C VAL A 424 1.74 16.36 39.69
N SER A 425 1.63 17.59 40.19
CA SER A 425 2.60 18.18 41.15
C SER A 425 2.58 17.50 42.52
N SER A 426 1.49 16.80 42.88
CA SER A 426 1.36 16.08 44.16
C SER A 426 1.85 14.63 44.09
N LEU A 427 2.13 14.10 42.90
CA LEU A 427 2.55 12.72 42.72
C LEU A 427 3.95 12.47 43.26
N GLN A 428 4.07 11.43 44.09
CA GLN A 428 5.36 10.94 44.58
C GLN A 428 5.84 9.80 43.69
N PHE A 429 6.80 10.09 42.82
CA PHE A 429 7.39 9.10 41.94
C PHE A 429 8.39 8.21 42.69
N CYS A 430 8.12 6.91 42.71
CA CYS A 430 9.02 5.86 43.15
C CYS A 430 9.74 5.25 41.94
N LYS A 431 11.08 5.28 41.93
CA LYS A 431 11.87 4.73 40.84
C LYS A 431 11.94 3.20 40.93
N ALA A 432 11.41 2.51 39.93
CA ALA A 432 11.52 1.06 39.75
C ALA A 432 12.36 0.73 38.51
N ARG A 433 13.63 0.38 38.72
CA ARG A 433 14.62 0.05 37.66
C ARG A 433 14.70 1.16 36.59
N ASP A 434 14.01 0.98 35.46
CA ASP A 434 14.01 1.87 34.29
C ASP A 434 12.73 2.71 34.16
N THR A 435 11.80 2.58 35.10
CA THR A 435 10.48 3.26 35.08
C THR A 435 10.21 3.97 36.41
N GLU A 436 9.47 5.07 36.36
CA GLU A 436 8.96 5.77 37.54
C GLU A 436 7.50 5.39 37.76
N LEU A 437 7.11 5.17 39.01
CA LEU A 437 5.77 4.74 39.40
C LEU A 437 5.21 5.71 40.43
N ALA A 438 3.96 6.11 40.27
CA ALA A 438 3.23 6.89 41.26
C ALA A 438 1.83 6.31 41.42
N TRP A 439 1.33 6.31 42.66
CA TRP A 439 -0.07 6.04 42.94
C TRP A 439 -0.88 7.32 42.69
N ILE A 440 -2.05 7.20 42.06
CA ILE A 440 -2.92 8.33 41.75
C ILE A 440 -4.33 7.98 42.23
N ASP A 441 -4.83 8.77 43.18
CA ASP A 441 -6.23 8.81 43.54
C ASP A 441 -6.78 10.22 43.26
N GLY A 442 -8.00 10.31 42.76
CA GLY A 442 -8.63 11.60 42.55
C GLY A 442 -10.10 11.49 42.19
N VAL A 443 -10.78 12.63 42.22
CA VAL A 443 -12.18 12.75 41.85
C VAL A 443 -12.27 13.17 40.38
N LEU A 444 -13.14 12.49 39.63
CA LEU A 444 -13.44 12.87 38.25
C LEU A 444 -14.42 14.05 38.27
N ASP A 445 -14.00 15.18 37.71
CA ASP A 445 -14.90 16.27 37.38
C ASP A 445 -15.33 16.16 35.91
N MET A 446 -16.63 15.92 35.71
CA MET A 446 -17.29 15.76 34.41
C MET A 446 -17.87 17.08 33.89
N ARG A 447 -17.49 18.24 34.43
CA ARG A 447 -18.10 19.56 34.11
C ARG A 447 -17.25 20.45 33.21
N VAL A 448 -16.06 20.00 32.81
CA VAL A 448 -15.06 20.85 32.16
C VAL A 448 -15.15 20.78 30.64
N VAL A 449 -15.89 21.71 30.04
CA VAL A 449 -15.83 22.01 28.61
C VAL A 449 -14.58 22.86 28.37
N LYS A 450 -13.54 22.28 27.76
CA LYS A 450 -12.29 22.94 27.31
C LYS A 450 -11.72 24.00 28.29
N VAL A 451 -10.72 23.62 29.09
CA VAL A 451 -9.76 24.61 29.62
C VAL A 451 -8.69 24.83 28.55
N ASP A 452 -8.60 26.06 28.04
CA ASP A 452 -7.47 26.55 27.25
C ASP A 452 -6.22 26.56 28.13
N THR A 453 -5.54 25.41 28.18
CA THR A 453 -4.14 25.34 28.58
C THR A 453 -3.35 25.22 27.29
N GLY A 454 -2.65 26.29 26.91
CA GLY A 454 -1.91 26.47 25.65
C GLY A 454 -0.83 25.43 25.37
N VAL A 455 -1.25 24.21 25.09
CA VAL A 455 -0.47 23.19 24.39
C VAL A 455 -1.04 23.18 22.98
N LEU A 456 -0.36 23.90 22.09
CA LEU A 456 -0.56 23.78 20.66
C LEU A 456 -0.39 22.30 20.31
N ALA A 457 -1.43 21.70 19.74
CA ALA A 457 -1.23 20.49 18.97
C ALA A 457 -0.29 20.86 17.82
N GLU A 458 0.86 20.20 17.73
CA GLU A 458 1.65 20.21 16.50
C GLU A 458 0.83 19.44 15.44
N GLU A 459 -0.08 20.16 14.79
CA GLU A 459 -0.54 19.78 13.46
C GLU A 459 0.57 20.16 12.48
N GLY A 460 1.02 19.17 11.72
CA GLY A 460 2.08 19.33 10.75
C GLY A 460 1.69 20.36 9.69
N ASP A 461 2.40 21.49 9.70
CA ASP A 461 2.18 22.56 8.74
C ASP A 461 2.91 22.22 7.43
N THR A 462 2.11 22.05 6.37
CA THR A 462 2.57 22.16 5.00
C THR A 462 2.16 23.52 4.45
N ARG A 463 3.20 24.32 4.12
CA ARG A 463 3.30 25.33 3.05
C ARG A 463 2.96 26.80 3.35
N ASP A 464 4.06 27.55 3.36
CA ASP A 464 4.38 28.70 2.50
C ASP A 464 3.47 29.95 2.50
N GLU A 465 3.94 30.93 3.27
CA GLU A 465 4.19 32.36 2.96
C GLU A 465 3.40 33.05 1.81
N ALA A 466 2.65 34.10 2.18
CA ALA A 466 2.68 35.41 1.50
C ALA A 466 2.08 36.54 2.39
N GLU A 467 2.97 37.45 2.80
CA GLU A 467 2.91 38.90 3.12
C GLU A 467 1.54 39.64 3.09
N GLU A 468 1.13 40.27 4.21
CA GLU A 468 1.34 41.68 4.67
C GLU A 468 0.43 42.75 4.03
N GLY A 469 -0.28 43.53 4.87
CA GLY A 469 -0.91 44.81 4.48
C GLY A 469 -2.11 45.32 5.29
N GLU A 470 -1.82 45.97 6.43
CA GLU A 470 -2.48 47.17 7.02
C GLU A 470 -4.00 47.23 7.37
N LEU A 471 -4.36 47.27 8.67
CA LEU A 471 -4.71 48.43 9.53
C LEU A 471 -6.14 49.02 9.40
N SER A 472 -6.98 48.89 10.45
CA SER A 472 -7.48 50.02 11.26
C SER A 472 -8.48 49.61 12.37
N MET A 473 -8.44 50.38 13.47
CA MET A 473 -9.09 50.24 14.78
C MET A 473 -10.45 50.96 14.87
N ASP A 474 -11.32 50.45 15.76
CA ASP A 474 -12.39 51.10 16.57
C ASP A 474 -13.51 51.88 15.83
N VAL A 475 -14.79 51.91 16.24
CA VAL A 475 -15.40 52.15 17.57
C VAL A 475 -16.89 51.70 17.54
N SER A 476 -17.33 51.08 18.63
CA SER A 476 -18.66 51.03 19.30
C SER A 476 -19.94 51.57 18.62
N SER A 477 -21.04 50.81 18.69
CA SER A 477 -22.25 51.12 19.49
C SER A 477 -23.52 50.40 19.01
N GLU A 478 -24.22 49.83 19.99
CA GLU A 478 -25.56 49.25 20.05
C GLU A 478 -26.73 50.05 19.41
N LEU A 479 -27.69 49.35 18.76
CA LEU A 479 -29.08 49.06 19.19
C LEU A 479 -30.18 49.13 18.08
N ALA A 480 -30.79 47.96 17.80
CA ALA A 480 -32.18 47.62 17.42
C ALA A 480 -32.96 48.34 16.29
N THR A 481 -33.34 47.60 15.21
CA THR A 481 -34.73 47.42 14.69
C THR A 481 -34.82 46.35 13.58
N GLU A 482 -35.76 45.39 13.70
CA GLU A 482 -36.20 44.41 12.68
C GLU A 482 -37.21 45.01 11.66
N PRO A 483 -37.83 44.27 10.70
CA PRO A 483 -37.44 43.09 9.90
C PRO A 483 -37.71 43.28 8.37
N SER A 484 -37.08 42.50 7.49
CA SER A 484 -37.67 42.10 6.21
C SER A 484 -36.77 41.12 5.46
N ALA A 485 -37.38 40.09 4.88
CA ALA A 485 -36.82 39.13 3.91
C ALA A 485 -36.10 37.88 4.44
N MET A 486 -36.66 37.24 5.49
CA MET A 486 -36.55 35.79 5.68
C MET A 486 -37.87 35.12 5.26
N ALA A 487 -38.13 35.03 3.95
CA ALA A 487 -39.32 34.33 3.45
C ALA A 487 -39.21 33.81 2.01
N THR A 488 -38.02 33.41 1.52
CA THR A 488 -37.94 32.82 0.17
C THR A 488 -36.81 31.82 -0.07
N GLN A 489 -36.21 31.24 0.99
CA GLN A 489 -35.28 30.11 0.86
C GLN A 489 -35.68 28.88 1.69
N ARG A 490 -36.99 28.72 1.94
CA ARG A 490 -37.59 27.51 2.51
C ARG A 490 -38.50 26.82 1.49
N ALA A 491 -37.92 26.39 0.36
CA ALA A 491 -38.54 25.42 -0.54
C ALA A 491 -37.52 25.00 -1.59
N MET A 492 -36.60 24.08 -1.25
CA MET A 492 -35.90 23.19 -2.20
C MET A 492 -34.84 22.27 -1.55
N LYS A 493 -34.87 22.06 -0.23
CA LYS A 493 -34.00 21.09 0.46
C LYS A 493 -34.78 20.04 1.25
N THR A 494 -35.77 19.48 0.58
CA THR A 494 -36.45 18.23 0.94
C THR A 494 -36.73 17.56 -0.37
N LEU A 495 -35.89 16.59 -0.79
CA LEU A 495 -36.22 15.61 -1.84
C LEU A 495 -35.17 14.49 -2.06
N PHE A 496 -34.14 14.35 -1.22
CA PHE A 496 -33.38 13.11 -1.12
C PHE A 496 -33.17 12.79 0.36
N GLY A 497 -33.88 11.76 0.82
CA GLY A 497 -33.86 11.28 2.19
C GLY A 497 -32.52 10.61 2.49
N GLU A 498 -31.82 11.16 3.47
CA GLU A 498 -30.77 10.48 4.19
C GLU A 498 -31.33 10.14 5.58
N ASP A 499 -31.15 8.88 5.95
CA ASP A 499 -31.56 8.30 7.21
C ASP A 499 -31.09 9.16 8.40
N GLU A 500 -32.00 9.35 9.35
CA GLU A 500 -31.80 10.05 10.61
C GLU A 500 -30.59 9.46 11.37
N LYS A 501 -29.42 10.06 11.22
CA LYS A 501 -28.45 10.08 12.31
C LYS A 501 -28.86 11.20 13.25
N GLU A 502 -29.45 10.82 14.37
CA GLU A 502 -29.48 11.64 15.56
C GLU A 502 -28.08 12.21 15.81
N ILE A 503 -27.89 13.48 15.49
CA ILE A 503 -26.74 14.25 15.95
C ILE A 503 -27.01 14.49 17.42
N SER A 504 -26.57 13.56 18.27
CA SER A 504 -26.42 13.84 19.69
C SER A 504 -25.32 14.89 19.82
N GLU A 505 -25.72 16.14 20.05
CA GLU A 505 -24.86 17.23 20.53
C GLU A 505 -24.39 16.93 21.96
N GLU A 506 -23.65 15.82 22.17
CA GLU A 506 -22.79 15.69 23.34
C GLU A 506 -21.46 16.32 22.96
N SER A 507 -21.29 17.59 23.30
CA SER A 507 -19.97 18.21 23.34
C SER A 507 -19.01 17.27 24.09
N ASP A 508 -17.89 16.90 23.47
CA ASP A 508 -16.83 16.08 24.10
C ASP A 508 -16.32 16.75 25.39
N VAL A 509 -16.98 16.49 26.51
CA VAL A 509 -16.52 16.90 27.83
C VAL A 509 -15.41 15.92 28.22
N ILE A 510 -14.17 16.35 28.08
CA ILE A 510 -13.02 15.57 28.56
C ILE A 510 -12.96 15.72 30.08
N PRO A 511 -13.22 14.67 30.88
CA PRO A 511 -13.17 14.77 32.32
C PRO A 511 -11.76 15.10 32.81
N THR A 512 -11.70 15.91 33.87
CA THR A 512 -10.46 16.24 34.56
C THR A 512 -10.38 15.53 35.90
N LEU A 513 -9.20 15.01 36.24
CA LEU A 513 -8.97 14.32 37.51
C LEU A 513 -8.35 15.29 38.53
N GLU A 514 -9.08 15.53 39.62
CA GLU A 514 -8.69 16.46 40.69
C GLU A 514 -8.15 15.73 41.93
N PRO A 515 -7.20 16.33 42.68
CA PRO A 515 -6.66 15.71 43.88
C PRO A 515 -7.71 15.62 44.98
N LEU A 516 -7.79 14.44 45.62
CA LEU A 516 -8.60 14.25 46.82
C LEU A 516 -8.03 15.06 48.00
N PRO A 517 -8.89 15.63 48.86
CA PRO A 517 -8.46 16.18 50.14
C PRO A 517 -7.79 15.10 50.99
N ALA A 518 -6.69 15.43 51.69
CA ALA A 518 -5.89 14.48 52.49
C ALA A 518 -6.67 13.77 53.64
N THR A 519 -7.89 14.20 53.93
CA THR A 519 -8.80 13.61 54.92
C THR A 519 -9.68 12.49 54.35
N GLU A 520 -9.78 12.36 53.04
CA GLU A 520 -10.67 11.40 52.34
C GLU A 520 -9.90 10.37 51.51
N THR A 521 -8.56 10.35 51.59
CA THR A 521 -7.75 9.34 50.93
C THR A 521 -7.98 7.97 51.57
N PRO A 522 -8.58 6.99 50.84
CA PRO A 522 -8.71 5.65 51.37
C PRO A 522 -7.33 5.02 51.51
N GLY A 523 -7.10 4.25 52.59
CA GLY A 523 -5.89 3.46 52.72
C GLY A 523 -5.85 2.39 51.62
N HIS A 524 -4.79 2.38 50.83
CA HIS A 524 -4.57 1.40 49.77
C HIS A 524 -3.72 0.22 50.24
N GLN A 525 -3.86 -0.92 49.57
CA GLN A 525 -3.03 -2.08 49.83
C GLN A 525 -1.67 -1.86 49.17
N ALA A 526 -0.61 -1.73 49.97
CA ALA A 526 0.75 -1.51 49.47
C ALA A 526 1.15 -2.56 48.41
N VAL A 527 1.50 -2.09 47.21
CA VAL A 527 1.95 -2.94 46.11
C VAL A 527 3.49 -2.92 46.12
N PHE A 528 4.08 -4.06 46.46
CA PHE A 528 5.54 -4.22 46.44
C PHE A 528 5.99 -4.57 45.03
N ILE A 529 6.61 -3.61 44.36
CA ILE A 529 7.16 -3.78 43.01
C ILE A 529 8.68 -3.93 43.14
N ASN A 530 9.24 -4.86 42.37
CA ASN A 530 10.58 -5.47 42.46
C ASN A 530 10.64 -6.75 43.30
N GLU A 531 11.41 -7.72 42.82
CA GLU A 531 11.87 -8.87 43.59
C GLU A 531 13.34 -8.65 43.99
N PRO A 532 13.63 -8.04 45.14
CA PRO A 532 15.01 -7.85 45.59
C PRO A 532 15.65 -9.21 45.88
N ARG A 533 16.86 -9.43 45.39
CA ARG A 533 17.63 -10.63 45.71
C ARG A 533 18.21 -10.48 47.11
N LEU A 534 18.10 -11.54 47.91
CA LEU A 534 18.68 -11.57 49.26
C LEU A 534 20.21 -11.38 49.24
N SER A 535 20.88 -11.73 48.14
CA SER A 535 22.31 -11.48 47.91
C SER A 535 22.66 -9.99 47.87
N ASP A 536 21.81 -9.21 47.21
CA ASP A 536 22.03 -7.79 46.96
C ASP A 536 21.68 -7.01 48.24
N PHE A 537 20.60 -7.44 48.91
CA PHE A 537 20.22 -6.90 50.22
C PHE A 537 21.30 -7.14 51.28
N LYS A 538 21.99 -8.29 51.27
CA LYS A 538 23.15 -8.55 52.14
C LYS A 538 24.27 -7.52 51.94
N GLN A 539 24.54 -7.09 50.71
CA GLN A 539 25.56 -6.07 50.42
C GLN A 539 25.15 -4.70 50.96
N VAL A 540 23.86 -4.36 50.89
CA VAL A 540 23.31 -3.12 51.45
C VAL A 540 23.44 -3.11 52.98
N LEU A 541 23.11 -4.21 53.64
CA LEU A 541 23.24 -4.36 55.09
C LEU A 541 24.70 -4.24 55.56
N LEU A 542 25.64 -4.86 54.84
CA LEU A 542 27.07 -4.75 55.14
C LEU A 542 27.62 -3.32 54.97
N ARG A 543 27.09 -2.56 54.00
CA ARG A 543 27.47 -1.15 53.79
C ARG A 543 27.01 -0.25 54.92
N GLU A 544 25.85 -0.55 55.51
CA GLU A 544 25.28 0.14 56.67
C GLU A 544 25.83 -0.37 58.03
N GLY A 545 26.81 -1.28 58.00
CA GLY A 545 27.49 -1.79 59.20
C GLY A 545 26.73 -2.88 59.96
N ILE A 546 25.69 -3.48 59.36
CA ILE A 546 24.91 -4.58 59.93
C ILE A 546 25.52 -5.91 59.50
N GLN A 547 25.86 -6.79 60.46
CA GLN A 547 26.43 -8.10 60.17
C GLN A 547 25.33 -9.02 59.63
N ALA A 548 25.49 -9.53 58.39
CA ALA A 548 24.51 -10.37 57.74
C ALA A 548 25.12 -11.68 57.20
N GLU A 549 24.63 -12.83 57.68
CA GLU A 549 25.09 -14.17 57.31
C GLU A 549 23.95 -15.04 56.74
N PHE A 550 24.29 -15.90 55.77
CA PHE A 550 23.31 -16.84 55.21
C PHE A 550 23.37 -18.15 56.00
N VAL A 551 22.25 -18.53 56.60
CA VAL A 551 22.11 -19.80 57.33
C VAL A 551 20.87 -20.53 56.80
N GLY A 552 21.07 -21.66 56.11
CA GLY A 552 19.97 -22.51 55.63
C GLY A 552 18.98 -21.84 54.66
N GLY A 553 19.43 -20.88 53.84
CA GLY A 553 18.56 -20.13 52.91
C GLY A 553 17.84 -18.92 53.53
N VAL A 554 18.10 -18.63 54.81
CA VAL A 554 17.61 -17.45 55.53
C VAL A 554 18.78 -16.49 55.76
N LEU A 555 18.54 -15.19 55.57
CA LEU A 555 19.53 -14.15 55.83
C LEU A 555 19.38 -13.66 57.28
N VAL A 556 20.34 -13.97 58.14
CA VAL A 556 20.34 -13.61 59.55
C VAL A 556 21.18 -12.35 59.74
N CYS A 557 20.58 -11.32 60.34
CA CYS A 557 21.15 -10.00 60.56
C CYS A 557 21.35 -9.75 62.07
N ASN A 558 22.57 -9.39 62.48
CA ASN A 558 22.99 -9.15 63.87
C ASN A 558 22.57 -10.25 64.87
N ASN A 559 22.39 -11.50 64.41
CA ASN A 559 21.85 -12.62 65.21
C ASN A 559 20.49 -12.37 65.89
N LEU A 560 19.76 -11.32 65.50
CA LEU A 560 18.50 -10.89 66.12
C LEU A 560 17.31 -10.91 65.15
N VAL A 561 17.57 -10.75 63.84
CA VAL A 561 16.55 -10.63 62.80
C VAL A 561 16.84 -11.61 61.68
N ALA A 562 15.83 -12.37 61.26
CA ALA A 562 15.89 -13.36 60.19
C ALA A 562 15.01 -12.92 59.01
N VAL A 563 15.58 -12.85 57.81
CA VAL A 563 14.88 -12.51 56.57
C VAL A 563 14.79 -13.76 55.70
N ARG A 564 13.56 -14.26 55.50
CA ARG A 564 13.28 -15.49 54.76
C ARG A 564 12.44 -15.23 53.51
N ARG A 565 12.66 -16.02 52.45
CA ARG A 565 11.76 -16.02 51.29
C ARG A 565 10.75 -17.16 51.44
N THR A 566 9.46 -16.84 51.37
CA THR A 566 8.38 -17.84 51.38
C THR A 566 8.20 -18.46 49.98
N GLU A 567 7.57 -19.64 49.91
CA GLU A 567 7.31 -20.37 48.65
C GLU A 567 6.48 -19.57 47.64
N ALA A 568 5.69 -18.59 48.10
CA ALA A 568 4.93 -17.64 47.27
C ALA A 568 5.75 -16.44 46.76
N GLY A 569 7.09 -16.46 46.90
CA GLY A 569 7.98 -15.40 46.40
C GLY A 569 8.09 -14.16 47.29
N ARG A 570 7.29 -14.04 48.36
CA ARG A 570 7.29 -12.91 49.32
C ARG A 570 8.42 -13.04 50.34
N ILE A 571 9.08 -11.93 50.66
CA ILE A 571 10.10 -11.86 51.71
C ILE A 571 9.41 -11.59 53.05
N GLY A 572 9.60 -12.49 54.01
CA GLY A 572 9.16 -12.34 55.40
C GLY A 572 10.33 -11.97 56.29
N LEU A 573 10.09 -11.07 57.25
CA LEU A 573 11.08 -10.60 58.21
C LEU A 573 10.60 -10.99 59.62
N GLU A 574 11.39 -11.78 60.33
CA GLU A 574 11.05 -12.38 61.63
C GLU A 574 12.12 -12.02 62.65
N GLY A 575 11.74 -11.50 63.82
CA GLY A 575 12.71 -11.09 64.86
C GLY A 575 12.06 -10.38 66.03
N CYS A 576 12.84 -10.12 67.09
CA CYS A 576 12.41 -9.32 68.23
C CYS A 576 12.28 -7.84 67.84
N GLN A 577 11.28 -7.13 68.38
CA GLN A 577 11.11 -5.68 68.16
C GLN A 577 12.24 -4.91 68.85
N CYS A 578 13.30 -4.62 68.12
CA CYS A 578 14.46 -3.81 68.53
C CYS A 578 14.75 -2.72 67.50
N GLU A 579 15.60 -1.73 67.84
CA GLU A 579 15.96 -0.66 66.89
C GLU A 579 16.56 -1.22 65.59
N ASP A 580 17.35 -2.29 65.68
CA ASP A 580 17.90 -3.01 64.53
C ASP A 580 16.81 -3.62 63.65
N TYR A 581 15.71 -4.12 64.22
CA TYR A 581 14.57 -4.66 63.46
C TYR A 581 13.92 -3.58 62.59
N TYR A 582 13.67 -2.40 63.16
CA TYR A 582 13.08 -1.28 62.41
C TYR A 582 14.05 -0.75 61.35
N ARG A 583 15.34 -0.67 61.67
CA ARG A 583 16.38 -0.24 60.72
C ARG A 583 16.55 -1.21 59.54
N ILE A 584 16.56 -2.52 59.79
CA ILE A 584 16.64 -3.54 58.74
C ILE A 584 15.35 -3.53 57.89
N ARG A 585 14.19 -3.33 58.52
CA ARG A 585 12.90 -3.21 57.80
C ARG A 585 12.88 -1.99 56.89
N GLU A 586 13.38 -0.86 57.35
CA GLU A 586 13.46 0.37 56.54
C GLU A 586 14.40 0.20 55.35
N LEU A 587 15.59 -0.37 55.56
CA LEU A 587 16.52 -0.69 54.48
C LEU A 587 15.93 -1.71 53.49
N LEU A 588 15.13 -2.67 53.96
CA LEU A 588 14.44 -3.63 53.09
C LEU A 588 13.39 -2.92 52.24
N TYR A 589 12.58 -2.04 52.82
CA TYR A 589 11.58 -1.28 52.08
C TYR A 589 12.18 -0.30 51.08
N GLN A 590 13.36 0.26 51.36
CA GLN A 590 14.11 1.07 50.37
C GLN A 590 14.55 0.27 49.14
N GLN A 591 14.62 -1.06 49.21
CA GLN A 591 14.90 -1.91 48.04
C GLN A 591 13.65 -2.24 47.21
N TYR A 592 12.46 -2.00 47.76
CA TYR A 592 11.20 -2.14 47.06
C TYR A 592 10.77 -0.78 46.50
N ALA A 593 10.19 -0.77 45.31
CA ALA A 593 9.32 0.33 44.91
C ALA A 593 7.97 0.03 45.56
N VAL A 594 7.72 0.64 46.72
CA VAL A 594 6.46 0.50 47.45
C VAL A 594 5.56 1.63 47.00
N VAL A 595 4.47 1.27 46.33
CA VAL A 595 3.45 2.21 45.85
C VAL A 595 2.17 1.99 46.63
#